data_AF-A0A2P8QG22-F1
#
_entry.id   AF-A0A2P8QG22-F1
#
_cell.length_a   1.000
_cell.length_b   1.000
_cell.length_c   1.000
_cell.angle_alpha   90.00
_cell.angle_beta   90.00
_cell.angle_gamma   90.00
#
_symmetry.space_group_name_H-M   'P 1'
#
loop_
_entity.id
_entity.type
_entity.pdbx_description
1 polymer ?
#
loop_
_entity_poly.entity_id
_entity_poly.type
_entity_poly.pdbx_seq_one_letter_code
_entity_poly.pdbx_strand_id
1 'polypeptide(L)'
;MVNQAHLWWAIICVALISFAFKAVGPAVLADRQLPAAARGVIALLAPVLLAGLLVVDMGGPRWTALNGPLLIGLATVAAVRLSRAPMLLAILAGTTVTALIRLVWG
;
A
#
# COMPACT_ATOMS: atom_id res chain seq x y z
N MET A 1 -14.09 -25.08 -15.99
CA MET A 1 -14.55 -23.96 -16.82
C MET A 1 -15.40 -23.05 -15.95
N VAL A 2 -14.85 -21.94 -15.44
CA VAL A 2 -15.64 -20.96 -14.68
C VAL A 2 -16.63 -20.34 -15.66
N ASN A 3 -17.92 -20.47 -15.39
CA ASN A 3 -18.94 -19.94 -16.29
C ASN A 3 -18.89 -18.40 -16.23
N GLN A 4 -18.52 -17.78 -17.36
CA GLN A 4 -18.15 -16.36 -17.51
C GLN A 4 -19.20 -15.42 -16.91
N ALA A 5 -20.48 -15.81 -16.94
CA ALA A 5 -21.59 -15.08 -16.37
C ALA A 5 -21.47 -14.86 -14.84
N HIS A 6 -20.93 -15.82 -14.09
CA HIS A 6 -20.75 -15.65 -12.64
C HIS A 6 -19.65 -14.65 -12.31
N LEU A 7 -18.64 -14.54 -13.17
CA LEU A 7 -17.52 -13.61 -13.01
C LEU A 7 -18.00 -12.17 -13.22
N TRP A 8 -18.84 -11.93 -14.24
CA TRP A 8 -19.49 -10.64 -14.45
C TRP A 8 -20.42 -10.25 -13.30
N TRP A 9 -21.21 -11.17 -12.78
CA TRP A 9 -22.03 -10.91 -11.59
C TRP A 9 -21.19 -10.57 -10.36
N ALA A 10 -20.09 -11.29 -10.13
CA ALA A 10 -19.17 -10.99 -9.04
C ALA A 10 -18.54 -9.59 -9.18
N ILE A 11 -18.11 -9.22 -10.39
CA ILE A 11 -17.56 -7.89 -10.68
C ILE A 11 -18.60 -6.80 -10.38
N ILE A 12 -19.83 -6.96 -10.88
CA ILE A 12 -20.90 -5.98 -10.68
C ILE A 12 -21.22 -5.84 -9.19
N CYS A 13 -21.32 -6.95 -8.45
CA CYS A 13 -21.55 -6.93 -7.01
C CYS A 13 -20.42 -6.19 -6.27
N VAL A 14 -19.15 -6.52 -6.54
CA VAL A 14 -18.00 -5.85 -5.91
C VAL A 14 -17.97 -4.36 -6.26
N ALA A 15 -18.26 -4.01 -7.52
CA ALA A 15 -18.30 -2.62 -7.97
C ALA A 15 -19.39 -1.82 -7.24
N LEU A 16 -20.60 -2.38 -7.13
CA LEU A 16 -21.72 -1.75 -6.42
C LEU A 16 -21.40 -1.56 -4.92
N ILE A 17 -20.86 -2.59 -4.27
CA ILE A 17 -20.46 -2.52 -2.86
C ILE A 17 -19.39 -1.45 -2.67
N SER A 18 -18.37 -1.41 -3.54
CA SER A 18 -17.29 -0.42 -3.48
C SER A 18 -17.80 1.00 -3.66
N PHE A 19 -18.73 1.19 -4.61
CA PHE A 19 -19.35 2.48 -4.86
C PHE A 19 -20.16 2.95 -3.65
N ALA A 20 -21.02 2.07 -3.10
CA ALA A 20 -21.80 2.36 -1.91
C ALA A 20 -20.90 2.75 -0.73
N PHE A 21 -19.84 1.98 -0.47
CA PHE A 21 -18.89 2.24 0.61
C PHE A 21 -18.20 3.61 0.47
N LYS A 22 -17.86 3.99 -0.76
CA LYS A 22 -17.22 5.28 -1.06
C LYS A 22 -18.20 6.44 -0.97
N ALA A 23 -19.47 6.22 -1.31
CA ALA A 23 -20.55 7.21 -1.20
C ALA A 23 -21.00 7.46 0.25
N VAL A 24 -20.90 6.46 1.13
CA VAL A 24 -21.17 6.59 2.57
C VAL A 24 -20.26 7.62 3.22
N GLY A 25 -19.01 7.75 2.76
CA GLY A 25 -18.07 8.74 3.27
C GLY A 25 -18.63 10.17 3.21
N PRO A 26 -18.87 10.73 2.02
CA PRO A 26 -19.51 12.04 1.87
C PRO A 26 -20.91 12.09 2.48
N ALA A 27 -21.74 11.06 2.29
CA ALA A 27 -23.13 11.10 2.77
C ALA A 27 -23.25 11.18 4.30
N VAL A 28 -22.32 10.59 5.05
CA VAL A 28 -22.32 10.60 6.53
C VAL A 28 -21.46 11.74 7.10
N LEU A 29 -20.38 12.14 6.42
CA LEU A 29 -19.45 13.17 6.92
C LEU A 29 -19.63 14.56 6.30
N ALA A 30 -20.54 14.76 5.33
CA ALA A 30 -20.68 16.02 4.57
C ALA A 30 -20.60 17.29 5.43
N ASP A 31 -21.29 17.32 6.57
CA ASP A 31 -21.35 18.49 7.46
C ASP A 31 -20.60 18.29 8.79
N ARG A 32 -20.13 17.07 9.08
CA ARG A 32 -19.47 16.76 10.36
C ARG A 32 -17.96 16.86 10.23
N GLN A 33 -17.40 17.92 10.80
CA GLN A 33 -15.96 17.98 11.04
C GLN A 33 -15.55 16.83 11.98
N LEU A 34 -14.78 15.88 11.44
CA LEU A 34 -14.25 14.76 12.21
C LEU A 34 -13.42 15.28 13.42
N PRO A 35 -13.54 14.66 14.61
CA PRO A 35 -12.70 14.98 15.75
C PRO A 35 -11.21 14.88 15.37
N ALA A 36 -10.37 15.75 15.93
CA ALA A 36 -8.94 15.79 15.60
C ALA A 36 -8.25 14.41 15.76
N ALA A 37 -8.66 13.63 16.75
CA ALA A 37 -8.17 12.26 16.96
C ALA A 37 -8.49 11.32 15.78
N ALA A 38 -9.71 11.36 15.24
CA ALA A 38 -10.11 10.51 14.12
C ALA A 38 -9.33 10.85 12.84
N ARG A 39 -9.09 12.15 12.58
CA ARG A 39 -8.24 12.61 11.47
C ARG A 39 -6.80 12.09 11.60
N GLY A 40 -6.24 12.10 12.81
CA GLY A 40 -4.93 11.53 13.09
C GLY A 40 -4.85 10.04 12.78
N VAL A 41 -5.83 9.25 13.24
CA VAL A 41 -5.90 7.81 12.96
C VAL A 41 -6.01 7.52 11.46
N ILE A 42 -6.85 8.26 10.73
CA ILE A 42 -7.00 8.10 9.27
C ILE A 42 -5.71 8.46 8.53
N ALA A 43 -5.03 9.53 8.95
CA ALA A 43 -3.73 9.90 8.37
C ALA A 43 -2.65 8.83 8.63
N LEU A 44 -2.73 8.12 9.76
CA LEU A 44 -1.81 7.04 10.12
C LEU A 44 -2.17 5.70 9.45
N LEU A 45 -3.42 5.47 9.06
CA LEU A 45 -3.84 4.21 8.45
C LEU A 45 -3.04 3.88 7.18
N ALA A 46 -2.87 4.84 6.27
CA ALA A 46 -2.10 4.61 5.04
C ALA A 46 -0.65 4.16 5.30
N PRO A 47 0.17 4.87 6.10
CA PRO A 47 1.53 4.42 6.41
C PRO A 47 1.57 3.16 7.30
N VAL A 48 0.63 2.97 8.22
CA VAL A 48 0.59 1.79 9.10
C VAL A 48 0.26 0.52 8.32
N LEU A 49 -0.72 0.57 7.42
CA LEU A 49 -1.09 -0.58 6.58
C LEU A 49 0.04 -0.96 5.64
N LEU A 50 0.71 0.03 5.04
CA LEU A 50 1.90 -0.19 4.22
C LEU A 50 3.04 -0.80 5.03
N ALA A 51 3.30 -0.31 6.24
CA ALA A 51 4.31 -0.89 7.12
C ALA A 51 3.99 -2.35 7.50
N GLY A 52 2.72 -2.66 7.79
CA GLY A 52 2.28 -4.02 8.07
C GLY A 52 2.46 -4.95 6.86
N LEU A 53 2.06 -4.51 5.67
CA LEU A 53 2.28 -5.23 4.41
C LEU A 53 3.75 -5.51 4.17
N LEU A 54 4.59 -4.53 4.43
CA LEU A 54 6.03 -4.64 4.25
C LEU A 54 6.66 -5.65 5.21
N VAL A 55 6.21 -5.69 6.46
CA VAL A 55 6.65 -6.69 7.45
C VAL A 55 6.22 -8.09 7.04
N VAL A 56 4.99 -8.25 6.54
CA VAL A 56 4.50 -9.54 6.03
C VAL A 56 5.29 -9.99 4.80
N ASP A 57 5.59 -9.07 3.89
CA ASP A 57 6.36 -9.35 2.67
C ASP A 57 7.84 -9.68 2.99
N MET A 58 8.41 -9.06 4.04
CA MET A 58 9.73 -9.43 4.55
C MET A 58 9.81 -10.87 5.06
N GLY A 59 8.74 -11.37 5.70
CA GLY A 59 8.68 -12.74 6.20
C GLY A 59 8.64 -13.79 5.09
N GLY A 60 8.31 -13.40 3.86
CA GLY A 60 8.14 -14.31 2.74
C GLY A 60 7.01 -15.33 2.97
N PRO A 61 6.75 -16.20 2.00
CA PRO A 61 5.73 -17.24 2.14
C PRO A 61 6.05 -18.12 3.35
N ARG A 62 5.12 -18.21 4.31
CA ARG A 62 5.22 -19.07 5.51
C ARG A 62 6.36 -18.72 6.50
N TRP A 63 6.89 -17.51 6.49
CA TRP A 63 7.99 -17.09 7.39
C TRP A 63 9.32 -17.84 7.16
N THR A 64 9.48 -18.54 6.03
CA THR A 64 10.64 -19.41 5.79
C THR A 64 11.78 -18.75 5.03
N ALA A 65 11.59 -17.54 4.49
CA ALA A 65 12.61 -16.85 3.70
C ALA A 65 12.60 -15.36 4.03
N LEU A 66 13.66 -14.90 4.71
CA LEU A 66 13.91 -13.48 4.88
C LEU A 66 14.35 -12.89 3.53
N ASN A 67 13.56 -11.98 2.99
CA ASN A 67 13.87 -11.29 1.74
C ASN A 67 14.95 -10.21 1.97
N GLY A 68 16.21 -10.63 2.06
CA GLY A 68 17.39 -9.75 2.17
C GLY A 68 17.43 -8.59 1.14
N PRO A 69 17.04 -8.79 -0.13
CA PRO A 69 16.96 -7.71 -1.12
C PRO A 69 15.98 -6.60 -0.74
N LEU A 70 14.87 -6.97 -0.09
CA LEU A 70 13.82 -6.05 0.32
C LEU A 70 14.26 -5.20 1.52
N LEU A 71 15.01 -5.79 2.45
CA LEU A 71 15.70 -5.09 3.54
C LEU A 71 16.68 -4.04 3.01
N ILE A 72 17.50 -4.39 2.02
CA ILE A 72 18.46 -3.46 1.40
C ILE A 72 17.71 -2.31 0.72
N GLY A 73 16.70 -2.62 -0.10
CA GLY A 73 15.88 -1.61 -0.79
C GLY A 73 15.23 -0.61 0.18
N LEU A 74 14.67 -1.11 1.29
CA LEU A 74 14.07 -0.26 2.33
C LEU A 74 15.09 0.57 3.10
N ALA A 75 16.27 0.01 3.40
CA ALA A 75 17.34 0.76 4.04
C ALA A 75 17.77 1.96 3.18
N THR A 76 17.86 1.77 1.86
CA THR A 76 18.13 2.88 0.92
C THR A 76 17.02 3.93 0.89
N VAL A 77 15.74 3.51 0.81
CA VAL A 77 14.61 4.46 0.81
C VAL A 77 14.55 5.23 2.13
N ALA A 78 14.77 4.57 3.27
CA ALA A 78 14.85 5.21 4.58
C ALA A 78 16.00 6.22 4.65
N ALA A 79 17.19 5.85 4.15
CA ALA A 79 18.36 6.74 4.11
C ALA A 79 18.11 7.99 3.23
N VAL A 80 17.50 7.82 2.05
CA VAL A 80 17.16 8.92 1.13
C VAL A 80 16.06 9.82 1.69
N ARG A 81 15.08 9.24 2.39
CA ARG A 81 14.01 10.01 3.04
C ARG A 81 14.52 10.81 4.23
N LEU A 82 15.51 10.29 4.97
CA LEU A 82 16.22 11.04 6.01
C LEU A 82 16.97 12.26 5.44
N SER A 83 17.36 12.23 4.16
CA SER A 83 18.01 13.35 3.48
C SER A 83 17.05 14.50 3.11
N ARG A 84 15.75 14.42 3.48
CA ARG A 84 14.71 15.43 3.21
C ARG A 84 14.53 15.81 1.73
N ALA A 85 14.85 14.90 0.82
CA ALA A 85 14.66 15.09 -0.62
C ALA A 85 13.16 15.13 -0.99
N PRO A 86 12.77 15.89 -2.03
CA PRO A 86 11.37 15.98 -2.47
C PRO A 86 10.83 14.60 -2.86
N MET A 87 9.58 14.34 -2.50
CA MET A 87 8.94 13.00 -2.48
C MET A 87 9.06 12.22 -3.80
N LEU A 88 9.13 12.92 -4.94
CA LEU A 88 9.33 12.31 -6.26
C LEU A 88 10.73 11.69 -6.42
N LEU A 89 11.79 12.35 -5.94
CA LEU A 89 13.16 11.83 -5.98
C LEU A 89 13.32 10.59 -5.12
N ALA A 90 12.63 10.54 -3.96
CA ALA A 90 12.66 9.37 -3.09
C ALA A 90 11.99 8.14 -3.75
N ILE A 91 10.88 8.35 -4.46
CA ILE A 91 10.19 7.28 -5.20
C ILE A 91 11.09 6.78 -6.35
N LEU A 92 11.67 7.69 -7.14
CA LEU A 92 12.53 7.36 -8.28
C LEU A 92 13.81 6.63 -7.85
N ALA A 93 14.44 7.07 -6.77
CA ALA A 93 15.60 6.39 -6.22
C ALA A 93 15.24 4.98 -5.71
N GLY A 94 14.13 4.87 -4.98
CA GLY A 94 13.63 3.60 -4.47
C GLY A 94 13.34 2.59 -5.57
N THR A 95 12.57 2.99 -6.59
CA THR A 95 12.25 2.11 -7.73
C THR A 95 13.48 1.73 -8.54
N THR A 96 14.42 2.66 -8.75
CA THR A 96 15.66 2.39 -9.49
C THR A 96 16.55 1.38 -8.75
N VAL A 97 16.71 1.53 -7.43
CA VAL A 97 17.48 0.59 -6.60
C VAL A 97 16.81 -0.78 -6.56
N THR A 98 15.49 -0.85 -6.36
CA THR A 98 14.76 -2.12 -6.41
C THR A 98 14.86 -2.78 -7.78
N ALA A 99 14.79 -2.01 -8.87
CA ALA A 99 14.96 -2.52 -10.22
C ALA A 99 16.37 -3.06 -10.47
N LEU A 100 17.41 -2.34 -10.04
CA LEU A 100 18.81 -2.76 -10.19
C LEU A 100 19.11 -4.04 -9.38
N ILE A 101 18.64 -4.10 -8.13
CA ILE A 101 18.81 -5.30 -7.30
C ILE A 101 18.11 -6.49 -7.93
N ARG A 102 16.88 -6.29 -8.45
CA ARG A 102 16.13 -7.35 -9.14
C ARG A 102 16.80 -7.81 -10.43
N LEU A 103 17.49 -6.92 -11.15
CA LEU A 103 18.21 -7.26 -12.39
C LEU A 103 19.51 -8.04 -12.13
N VAL A 104 20.14 -7.82 -10.98
CA VAL A 104 21.38 -8.54 -10.60
C VAL A 104 21.07 -9.92 -9.99
N TRP A 105 19.88 -10.09 -9.40
CA TRP A 105 19.48 -11.33 -8.69
C TRP A 105 18.37 -12.13 -9.37
N GLY A 106 17.75 -11.62 -10.43
CA GLY A 106 16.71 -12.29 -11.23
C GLY A 106 17.25 -12.71 -12.58
#